data_AF-A0A0M3BNR0-F1
#
_entry.id   AF-A0A0M3BNR0-F1
#
_cell.length_a   1.000
_cell.length_b   1.000
_cell.length_c   1.000
_cell.angle_alpha   90.00
_cell.angle_beta   90.00
_cell.angle_gamma   90.00
#
_symmetry.space_group_name_H-M   'P 1'
#
loop_
_entity.id
_entity.type
_entity.pdbx_description
1 polymer ?
#
loop_
_entity_poly.entity_id
_entity_poly.type
_entity_poly.pdbx_seq_one_letter_code
_entity_poly.pdbx_strand_id
1 'polypeptide(L)'
;MGWVNGQIAGVAFPSLTQFALRLALGVPFWRSGINKWEGFLQLNDVAVLLFASEFRLHLPGGPYSYPFPAATAFLSGSAEILLPILLVAGLFTRVAAVALLLMTIIIQLTVPDGWPIHLTWVAMALAIMAWGPGRWSLDHALFRRNA
;
A
#
# COMPACT_ATOMS: atom_id res chain seq x y z
N MET A 1 11.48 19.51 31.22
CA MET A 1 11.06 19.09 29.86
C MET A 1 11.72 17.79 29.38
N GLY A 2 13.00 17.50 29.67
CA GLY A 2 13.67 16.27 29.17
C GLY A 2 13.06 14.93 29.59
N TRP A 3 12.60 14.80 30.85
CA TRP A 3 11.98 13.55 31.34
C TRP A 3 10.65 13.23 30.63
N VAL A 4 9.81 14.25 30.43
CA VAL A 4 8.53 14.11 29.71
C VAL A 4 8.77 13.72 28.25
N ASN A 5 9.74 14.36 27.57
CA ASN A 5 10.08 14.00 26.20
C ASN A 5 10.57 12.54 26.08
N GLY A 6 11.36 12.06 27.04
CA GLY A 6 11.82 10.67 27.08
C GLY A 6 10.68 9.67 27.29
N GLN A 7 9.75 9.98 28.18
CA GLN A 7 8.55 9.16 28.42
C GLN A 7 7.67 9.06 27.16
N ILE A 8 7.43 10.19 26.49
CA ILE A 8 6.64 10.24 25.25
C ILE A 8 7.31 9.42 24.14
N ALA A 9 8.62 9.59 23.94
CA ALA A 9 9.37 8.82 22.95
C ALA A 9 9.39 7.31 23.25
N GLY A 10 9.38 6.93 24.52
CA GLY A 10 9.35 5.53 24.95
C GLY A 10 8.07 4.79 24.56
N VAL A 11 6.92 5.48 24.49
CA VAL A 11 5.66 4.89 24.03
C VAL A 11 5.74 4.52 22.55
N ALA A 12 6.28 5.40 21.71
CA ALA A 12 6.39 5.23 20.26
C ALA A 12 7.71 4.56 19.85
N PHE A 13 8.08 3.47 20.53
CA PHE A 13 9.35 2.81 20.24
C PHE A 13 9.41 2.30 18.78
N PRO A 14 10.61 2.25 18.15
CA PRO A 14 10.73 2.13 16.70
C PRO A 14 9.98 0.95 16.07
N SER A 15 10.05 -0.24 16.68
CA SER A 15 9.39 -1.44 16.13
C SER A 15 7.86 -1.38 16.19
N LEU A 16 7.28 -0.73 17.20
CA LEU A 16 5.84 -0.49 17.24
C LEU A 16 5.44 0.48 16.14
N THR A 17 6.17 1.58 15.98
CA THR A 17 5.92 2.58 14.94
C THR A 17 6.02 1.95 13.54
N GLN A 18 7.06 1.15 13.27
CA GLN A 18 7.23 0.44 12.00
C GLN A 18 6.10 -0.56 11.73
N PHE A 19 5.62 -1.26 12.75
CA PHE A 19 4.47 -2.16 12.60
C PHE A 19 3.16 -1.40 12.36
N ALA A 20 2.91 -0.34 13.11
CA ALA A 20 1.75 0.52 12.94
C ALA A 20 1.69 1.12 11.53
N LEU A 21 2.83 1.59 11.00
CA LEU A 21 2.93 2.08 9.61
C LEU A 21 2.57 1.01 8.59
N ARG A 22 3.08 -0.23 8.75
CA ARG A 22 2.77 -1.35 7.84
C ARG A 22 1.28 -1.69 7.85
N LEU A 23 0.66 -1.73 9.02
CA LEU A 23 -0.79 -1.94 9.16
C LEU A 23 -1.59 -0.79 8.53
N ALA A 24 -1.29 0.45 8.93
CA ALA A 24 -2.03 1.63 8.50
C ALA A 24 -1.97 1.84 6.98
N LEU A 25 -0.80 1.60 6.36
CA LEU A 25 -0.66 1.63 4.92
C LEU A 25 -1.40 0.48 4.25
N GLY A 26 -1.35 -0.74 4.79
CA GLY A 26 -1.95 -1.93 4.16
C GLY A 26 -3.48 -1.96 4.15
N VAL A 27 -4.13 -1.46 5.20
CA VAL A 27 -5.60 -1.51 5.37
C VAL A 27 -6.40 -0.92 4.19
N PRO A 28 -6.15 0.31 3.70
CA PRO A 28 -6.93 0.87 2.60
C PRO A 28 -6.86 0.02 1.33
N PHE A 29 -5.66 -0.46 0.97
CA PHE A 29 -5.48 -1.33 -0.19
C PHE A 29 -6.16 -2.68 -0.01
N TRP A 30 -6.02 -3.31 1.16
CA TRP A 30 -6.70 -4.59 1.44
C TRP A 30 -8.21 -4.48 1.28
N ARG A 31 -8.81 -3.43 1.86
CA ARG A 31 -10.25 -3.19 1.76
C ARG A 31 -10.67 -2.91 0.33
N SER A 32 -9.88 -2.14 -0.42
CA SER A 32 -10.12 -1.90 -1.84
C SER A 32 -10.03 -3.19 -2.67
N GLY A 33 -9.05 -4.04 -2.38
CA GLY A 33 -8.77 -5.28 -3.10
C GLY A 33 -9.85 -6.34 -2.86
N ILE A 34 -10.20 -6.62 -1.60
CA ILE A 34 -11.14 -7.71 -1.27
C ILE A 34 -12.52 -7.51 -1.90
N ASN A 35 -12.94 -6.26 -2.07
CA ASN A 35 -14.23 -5.90 -2.66
C ASN A 35 -14.26 -6.02 -4.20
N LYS A 36 -13.14 -6.33 -4.85
CA LYS A 36 -13.08 -6.55 -6.32
C LYS A 36 -13.34 -7.99 -6.73
N TRP A 37 -13.38 -8.92 -5.78
CA TRP A 37 -13.48 -10.36 -6.05
C TRP A 37 -14.82 -10.92 -5.60
N GLU A 38 -15.37 -11.82 -6.41
CA GLU A 38 -16.59 -12.58 -6.10
C GLU A 38 -16.33 -14.10 -6.03
N GLY A 39 -15.17 -14.55 -6.50
CA GLY A 39 -14.72 -15.93 -6.46
C GLY A 39 -13.20 -16.06 -6.54
N PHE A 40 -12.69 -17.29 -6.56
CA PHE A 40 -11.24 -17.51 -6.69
C PHE A 40 -10.75 -17.10 -8.08
N LEU A 41 -9.90 -16.06 -8.11
CA LEU A 41 -9.39 -15.44 -9.35
C LEU A 41 -10.50 -14.91 -10.29
N GLN A 42 -11.67 -14.60 -9.74
CA GLN A 42 -12.81 -14.04 -10.46
C GLN A 42 -13.13 -12.65 -9.93
N LEU A 43 -12.90 -11.64 -10.77
CA LEU A 43 -13.32 -10.27 -10.50
C LEU A 43 -14.83 -10.16 -10.66
N ASN A 44 -15.44 -9.29 -9.86
CA ASN A 44 -16.82 -8.90 -10.12
C ASN A 44 -16.91 -7.95 -11.33
N ASP A 45 -18.09 -7.91 -11.94
CA ASP A 45 -18.36 -7.07 -13.11
C ASP A 45 -18.15 -5.58 -12.82
N VAL A 46 -18.42 -5.15 -11.59
CA VAL A 46 -18.25 -3.75 -11.16
C VAL A 46 -16.79 -3.34 -11.24
N ALA A 47 -15.85 -4.18 -10.82
CA ALA A 47 -14.42 -3.90 -10.90
C ALA A 47 -13.98 -3.70 -12.36
N VAL A 48 -14.42 -4.58 -13.27
CA VAL A 48 -14.08 -4.46 -14.69
C VAL A 48 -14.71 -3.20 -15.30
N LEU A 49 -15.98 -2.92 -14.96
CA LEU A 49 -16.69 -1.73 -15.44
C LEU A 49 -16.01 -0.45 -14.98
N LEU A 50 -15.58 -0.36 -13.72
CA LEU A 50 -14.83 0.79 -13.20
C LEU A 50 -13.59 1.08 -14.05
N PHE A 51 -12.79 0.07 -14.39
CA PHE A 51 -11.61 0.29 -15.25
C PHE A 51 -11.97 0.61 -16.71
N ALA A 52 -13.16 0.21 -17.17
CA ALA A 52 -13.60 0.43 -18.55
C ALA A 52 -14.22 1.82 -18.77
N SER A 53 -15.10 2.27 -17.88
CA SER A 53 -15.89 3.50 -18.05
C SER A 53 -15.47 4.64 -17.13
N GLU A 54 -15.20 4.35 -15.85
CA GLU A 54 -15.05 5.39 -14.82
C GLU A 54 -13.60 5.83 -14.62
N PHE A 55 -12.70 4.86 -14.46
CA PHE A 55 -11.30 5.14 -14.19
C PHE A 55 -10.60 5.60 -15.46
N ARG A 56 -9.95 6.76 -15.33
CA ARG A 56 -9.15 7.41 -16.36
C ARG A 56 -7.84 7.85 -15.75
N LEU A 57 -6.76 7.71 -16.50
CA LEU A 57 -5.44 8.17 -16.11
C LEU A 57 -5.27 9.63 -16.52
N HIS A 58 -5.16 10.54 -15.54
CA HIS A 58 -4.99 11.96 -15.78
C HIS A 58 -3.50 12.27 -15.97
N LEU A 59 -3.07 12.25 -17.23
CA LEU A 59 -1.71 12.61 -17.65
C LEU A 59 -1.74 13.93 -18.45
N PRO A 60 -0.58 14.57 -18.69
CA PRO A 60 -0.50 15.67 -19.64
C PRO A 60 -1.15 15.29 -20.99
N GLY A 61 -2.07 16.13 -21.48
CA GLY A 61 -2.82 15.87 -22.71
C GLY A 61 -4.23 15.30 -22.52
N GLY A 62 -4.62 14.93 -21.29
CA GLY A 62 -6.02 14.64 -20.95
C GLY A 62 -6.21 13.37 -20.12
N PRO A 63 -7.47 13.01 -19.83
CA PRO A 63 -7.81 11.73 -19.24
C PRO A 63 -7.70 10.62 -20.30
N TYR A 64 -6.85 9.63 -20.04
CA TYR A 64 -6.68 8.46 -20.90
C TYR A 64 -7.44 7.26 -20.33
N SER A 65 -8.11 6.48 -21.17
CA SER A 65 -8.72 5.22 -20.73
C SER A 65 -7.65 4.17 -20.42
N TYR A 66 -7.92 3.28 -19.46
CA TYR A 66 -7.00 2.19 -19.19
C TYR A 66 -6.93 1.21 -20.37
N PRO A 67 -5.71 0.82 -20.80
CA PRO A 67 -5.57 -0.28 -21.75
C PRO A 67 -6.01 -1.59 -21.10
N PHE A 68 -6.68 -2.46 -21.87
CA PHE A 68 -7.14 -3.77 -21.42
C PHE A 68 -7.80 -3.74 -20.02
N PRO A 69 -8.98 -3.10 -19.85
CA PRO A 69 -9.58 -2.83 -18.55
C PRO A 69 -9.67 -4.04 -17.61
N ALA A 70 -10.05 -5.20 -18.13
CA ALA A 70 -10.13 -6.43 -17.33
C ALA A 70 -8.76 -6.88 -16.80
N ALA A 71 -7.71 -6.81 -17.61
CA ALA A 71 -6.35 -7.18 -17.19
C ALA A 71 -5.80 -6.17 -16.16
N THR A 72 -6.04 -4.88 -16.37
CA THR A 72 -5.64 -3.84 -15.42
C THR A 72 -6.39 -3.97 -14.09
N ALA A 73 -7.70 -4.22 -14.14
CA ALA A 73 -8.50 -4.48 -12.94
C ALA A 73 -7.99 -5.71 -12.17
N PHE A 74 -7.61 -6.77 -12.88
CA PHE A 74 -7.08 -8.00 -12.28
C PHE A 74 -5.72 -7.76 -11.62
N LEU A 75 -4.82 -7.05 -12.31
CA LEU A 75 -3.52 -6.69 -11.77
C LEU A 75 -3.66 -5.80 -10.52
N SER A 76 -4.52 -4.78 -10.60
CA SER A 76 -4.81 -3.89 -9.46
C SER A 76 -5.37 -4.67 -8.28
N GLY A 77 -6.43 -5.46 -8.50
CA GLY A 77 -7.08 -6.22 -7.43
C GLY A 77 -6.15 -7.26 -6.80
N SER A 78 -5.25 -7.85 -7.59
CA SER A 78 -4.26 -8.81 -7.09
C SER A 78 -3.19 -8.12 -6.25
N ALA A 79 -2.66 -6.99 -6.74
CA ALA A 79 -1.67 -6.19 -6.03
C ALA A 79 -2.21 -5.61 -4.72
N GLU A 80 -3.47 -5.17 -4.72
CA GLU A 80 -4.19 -4.65 -3.54
C GLU A 80 -4.44 -5.70 -2.45
N ILE A 81 -4.28 -6.99 -2.75
CA ILE A 81 -4.35 -8.07 -1.75
C ILE A 81 -2.96 -8.52 -1.35
N LEU A 82 -2.12 -8.85 -2.34
CA LEU A 82 -0.81 -9.46 -2.10
C LEU A 82 0.16 -8.48 -1.43
N LEU A 83 0.24 -7.23 -1.90
CA LEU A 83 1.20 -6.26 -1.37
C LEU A 83 0.91 -5.90 0.10
N PRO A 84 -0.35 -5.65 0.51
CA PRO A 84 -0.66 -5.43 1.93
C PRO A 84 -0.35 -6.64 2.82
N ILE A 85 -0.62 -7.87 2.35
CA ILE A 85 -0.26 -9.08 3.12
C ILE A 85 1.25 -9.12 3.35
N LEU A 86 2.04 -8.98 2.28
CA LEU A 86 3.50 -8.98 2.36
C LEU A 86 4.01 -7.88 3.29
N LEU A 87 3.45 -6.67 3.15
CA LEU A 87 3.83 -5.52 3.96
C LEU A 87 3.52 -5.77 5.45
N VAL A 88 2.31 -6.21 5.79
CA VAL A 88 1.90 -6.43 7.19
C VAL A 88 2.67 -7.58 7.83
N ALA A 89 2.84 -8.69 7.12
CA ALA A 89 3.71 -9.78 7.55
C ALA A 89 5.17 -9.32 7.72
N GLY A 90 5.55 -8.24 7.03
CA GLY A 90 6.90 -7.72 7.00
C GLY A 90 7.83 -8.65 6.24
N LEU A 91 7.38 -9.14 5.08
CA LEU A 91 8.15 -9.95 4.15
C LEU A 91 8.48 -9.12 2.91
N PHE A 92 9.75 -9.03 2.55
CA PHE A 92 10.27 -8.12 1.52
C PHE A 92 9.78 -6.68 1.71
N THR A 93 9.77 -6.20 2.95
CA THR A 93 9.01 -5.02 3.37
C THR A 93 9.34 -3.76 2.58
N ARG A 94 10.63 -3.52 2.30
CA ARG A 94 11.06 -2.34 1.51
C ARG A 94 10.56 -2.43 0.07
N VAL A 95 10.56 -3.63 -0.51
CA VAL A 95 10.05 -3.87 -1.86
C VAL A 95 8.54 -3.70 -1.90
N ALA A 96 7.82 -4.26 -0.93
CA ALA A 96 6.37 -4.09 -0.80
C ALA A 96 5.98 -2.61 -0.63
N ALA A 97 6.74 -1.84 0.15
CA ALA A 97 6.52 -0.40 0.32
C ALA A 97 6.74 0.40 -0.98
N VAL A 98 7.78 0.07 -1.76
CA VAL A 98 8.01 0.68 -3.09
C VAL A 98 6.87 0.34 -4.04
N ALA A 99 6.42 -0.91 -4.08
CA ALA A 99 5.32 -1.33 -4.93
C ALA A 99 4.00 -0.60 -4.57
N LEU A 100 3.71 -0.44 -3.28
CA LEU A 100 2.54 0.32 -2.81
C LEU A 100 2.68 1.82 -3.07
N LEU A 101 3.88 2.38 -3.02
CA LEU A 101 4.13 3.77 -3.42
C LEU A 101 3.85 3.97 -4.93
N LEU A 102 4.34 3.08 -5.79
CA LEU A 102 4.05 3.13 -7.23
C LEU A 102 2.55 3.00 -7.51
N MET A 103 1.88 2.09 -6.79
CA MET A 103 0.42 1.95 -6.91
C MET A 103 -0.32 3.20 -6.42
N THR A 104 0.14 3.83 -5.34
CA THR A 104 -0.40 5.11 -4.85
C THR A 104 -0.26 6.21 -5.91
N ILE A 105 0.87 6.27 -6.62
CA ILE A 105 1.07 7.22 -7.72
C ILE A 105 0.07 6.95 -8.84
N ILE A 106 -0.14 5.69 -9.24
CA ILE A 106 -1.15 5.35 -10.25
C ILE A 106 -2.53 5.80 -9.78
N ILE A 107 -2.93 5.48 -8.55
CA ILE A 107 -4.23 5.87 -7.98
C ILE A 107 -4.38 7.39 -7.93
N GLN A 108 -3.33 8.14 -7.59
CA GLN A 108 -3.35 9.61 -7.62
C GLN A 108 -3.60 10.15 -9.04
N LEU A 109 -3.02 9.51 -10.06
CA LEU A 109 -3.29 9.86 -11.45
C LEU A 109 -4.70 9.43 -11.87
N THR A 110 -5.29 8.39 -11.25
CA THR A 110 -6.67 7.97 -11.50
C THR A 110 -7.69 8.89 -10.85
N VAL A 111 -7.46 9.28 -9.60
CA VAL A 111 -8.39 10.02 -8.73
C VAL A 111 -7.66 11.24 -8.14
N PRO A 112 -7.52 12.34 -8.90
CA PRO A 112 -6.71 13.49 -8.48
C PRO A 112 -7.18 14.14 -7.17
N ASP A 113 -8.48 14.17 -6.94
CA ASP A 113 -9.10 14.78 -5.75
C ASP A 113 -8.78 14.01 -4.46
N GLY A 114 -8.29 12.76 -4.55
CA GLY A 114 -7.86 11.95 -3.42
C GLY A 114 -6.51 12.35 -2.82
N TRP A 115 -5.87 13.42 -3.30
CA TRP A 115 -4.50 13.78 -2.88
C TRP A 115 -4.27 13.92 -1.36
N PRO A 116 -5.21 14.43 -0.52
CA PRO A 116 -4.93 14.55 0.91
C PRO A 116 -4.77 13.18 1.57
N ILE A 117 -5.55 12.18 1.14
CA ILE A 117 -5.44 10.82 1.67
C ILE A 117 -4.26 10.09 1.04
N HIS A 118 -4.01 10.24 -0.26
CA HIS A 118 -2.87 9.62 -0.94
C HIS A 118 -1.54 10.10 -0.36
N LEU A 119 -1.44 11.37 0.04
CA LEU A 119 -0.26 11.93 0.69
C LEU A 119 0.07 11.19 2.00
N THR A 120 -0.95 10.77 2.77
CA THR A 120 -0.72 9.96 3.98
C THR A 120 -0.12 8.61 3.64
N TRP A 121 -0.56 7.97 2.55
CA TRP A 121 -0.04 6.69 2.10
C TRP A 121 1.41 6.83 1.61
N VAL A 122 1.71 7.88 0.84
CA VAL A 122 3.08 8.22 0.42
C VAL A 122 3.98 8.41 1.64
N ALA A 123 3.56 9.19 2.63
CA ALA A 123 4.34 9.43 3.84
C ALA A 123 4.64 8.12 4.59
N MET A 124 3.65 7.25 4.76
CA MET A 124 3.84 5.95 5.40
C MET A 124 4.76 5.03 4.59
N ALA A 125 4.58 4.96 3.27
CA ALA A 125 5.41 4.15 2.39
C ALA A 125 6.88 4.61 2.46
N LEU A 126 7.13 5.92 2.38
CA LEU A 126 8.47 6.51 2.50
C LEU A 126 9.08 6.24 3.88
N ALA A 127 8.30 6.34 4.96
CA ALA A 127 8.79 6.03 6.30
C ALA A 127 9.21 4.55 6.44
N ILE A 128 8.42 3.63 5.87
CA ILE A 128 8.77 2.19 5.83
C ILE A 128 10.01 1.95 4.95
N MET A 129 10.10 2.63 3.81
CA MET A 129 11.28 2.57 2.95
C MET A 129 12.54 3.09 3.66
N ALA A 130 12.44 4.16 4.44
CA ALA A 130 13.59 4.72 5.16
C ALA A 130 14.02 3.81 6.33
N TRP A 131 13.07 3.48 7.22
CA TRP A 131 13.38 2.84 8.49
C TRP A 131 13.33 1.30 8.45
N GLY A 132 12.73 0.73 7.41
CA GLY A 132 12.68 -0.71 7.22
C GLY A 132 11.62 -1.43 8.09
N PRO A 133 11.76 -2.74 8.25
CA PRO A 133 10.64 -3.61 8.66
C PRO A 133 10.38 -3.71 10.17
N GLY A 134 11.38 -3.37 10.99
CA GLY A 134 11.31 -3.51 12.45
C GLY A 134 11.39 -4.97 12.94
N ARG A 135 11.47 -5.14 14.27
CA ARG A 135 11.70 -6.45 14.91
C ARG A 135 10.52 -7.42 14.79
N TRP A 136 9.32 -6.89 14.55
CA TRP A 136 8.08 -7.67 14.39
C TRP A 136 7.78 -7.93 12.91
N SER A 137 8.78 -8.39 12.16
CA SER A 137 8.67 -8.68 10.74
C SER A 137 9.27 -10.05 10.44
N LEU A 138 8.74 -10.71 9.40
CA LEU A 138 9.34 -11.95 8.89
C LEU A 138 10.74 -11.70 8.34
N ASP A 139 11.01 -10.54 7.72
CA ASP A 139 12.34 -10.14 7.27
C ASP A 139 13.37 -10.22 8.42
N HIS A 140 13.00 -9.70 9.60
CA HIS A 140 13.87 -9.75 10.77
C HIS A 140 14.07 -11.18 11.30
N ALA A 141 13.05 -12.05 11.22
CA ALA A 141 13.16 -13.44 11.63
C ALA A 141 14.01 -14.29 10.66
N LEU A 142 13.88 -14.04 9.36
CA LEU A 142 14.52 -14.81 8.29
C LEU A 142 15.97 -14.36 8.03
N PHE A 143 16.24 -13.05 7.99
CA PHE A 143 17.55 -12.54 7.56
C PHE A 143 18.50 -12.20 8.71
N ARG A 144 18.04 -12.16 9.96
CA ARG A 144 18.90 -11.90 11.13
C ARG A 144 19.55 -13.14 11.72
N ARG A 145 19.16 -14.35 11.29
CA ARG A 145 19.77 -15.60 11.74
C ARG A 145 21.14 -15.89 11.10
N ASN A 146 21.57 -15.08 10.14
CA ASN A 146 22.78 -15.32 9.33
C ASN A 146 23.84 -14.19 9.45
N ALA A 147 23.81 -13.39 10.53
CA ALA A 147 24.80 -12.34 10.81
C ALA A 147 25.37 -12.49 12.22
#